data_AF-A0A418GS77-F1
#
_entry.id   AF-A0A418GS77-F1
#
_cell.length_a   1.000
_cell.length_b   1.000
_cell.length_c   1.000
_cell.angle_alpha   90.00
_cell.angle_beta   90.00
_cell.angle_gamma   90.00
#
_symmetry.space_group_name_H-M   'P 1'
#
loop_
_entity.id
_entity.type
_entity.pdbx_description
1 polymer ?
#
loop_
_entity_poly.entity_id
_entity_poly.type
_entity_poly.pdbx_seq_one_letter_code
_entity_poly.pdbx_strand_id
1 'polypeptide(L)' 'MQKIVIVANGAPYGSESLFNSLRLAIALREQENNLDLRLFLMSDAVTAGLRGQKP' A
#
# COMPACT_ATOMS: atom_id res chain seq x y z
N MET A 1 -1.62 -9.20 -19.24
CA MET A 1 -2.03 -8.94 -17.84
C MET A 1 -0.77 -8.87 -17.01
N GLN A 2 -0.31 -7.66 -16.69
CA GLN A 2 0.86 -7.44 -15.86
C GLN A 2 0.54 -7.79 -14.40
N LYS A 3 1.51 -8.37 -13.68
CA LYS A 3 1.36 -8.76 -12.28
C LYS A 3 2.36 -7.99 -11.43
N ILE A 4 1.88 -7.24 -10.45
CA ILE A 4 2.70 -6.41 -9.58
C ILE A 4 2.34 -6.70 -8.12
N VAL A 5 3.37 -6.84 -7.28
CA VAL A 5 3.20 -6.89 -5.82
C VAL A 5 3.95 -5.73 -5.21
N ILE A 6 3.26 -4.90 -4.43
CA ILE A 6 3.86 -3.85 -3.61
C ILE A 6 4.03 -4.40 -2.20
N VAL A 7 5.26 -4.35 -1.69
CA VAL A 7 5.59 -4.73 -0.30
C VAL A 7 5.85 -3.47 0.50
N ALA A 8 5.06 -3.23 1.54
CA ALA A 8 5.25 -2.11 2.46
C ALA A 8 5.69 -2.62 3.84
N ASN A 9 6.70 -1.95 4.42
CA ASN A 9 7.30 -2.33 5.70
C ASN A 9 7.28 -1.22 6.77
N GLY A 10 7.17 0.06 6.35
CA GLY A 10 7.20 1.20 7.26
C GLY A 10 5.90 1.42 8.02
N ALA A 11 6.02 1.90 9.26
CA ALA A 11 4.88 2.22 10.11
C ALA A 11 3.94 3.25 9.46
N PRO A 12 2.61 3.16 9.68
CA PRO A 12 1.69 4.23 9.32
C PRO A 12 2.04 5.50 10.11
N TYR A 13 1.93 6.66 9.44
CA TYR A 13 2.12 8.00 10.02
C TYR A 13 3.53 8.34 10.54
N GLY A 14 4.44 7.37 10.69
CA GLY A 14 5.83 7.62 11.10
C GLY A 14 6.76 8.03 9.96
N SER A 15 6.41 7.69 8.71
CA SER A 15 7.14 8.12 7.51
C SER A 15 6.21 8.14 6.29
N GLU A 16 6.67 8.77 5.21
CA GLU A 16 5.93 8.80 3.95
C GLU A 16 5.98 7.47 3.18
N SER A 17 6.78 6.48 3.61
CA SER A 17 7.02 5.25 2.87
C SER A 17 5.73 4.45 2.60
N LEU A 18 4.95 4.19 3.66
CA LEU A 18 3.67 3.49 3.54
C LEU A 18 2.63 4.34 2.79
N PHE A 19 2.59 5.66 3.06
CA PHE A 19 1.70 6.57 2.35
C PHE A 19 1.95 6.54 0.83
N ASN A 20 3.20 6.67 0.42
CA ASN A 20 3.58 6.64 -1.00
C ASN A 20 3.35 5.27 -1.63
N SER A 21 3.54 4.17 -0.88
CA SER A 21 3.24 2.82 -1.36
C SER A 21 1.75 2.66 -1.70
N LEU A 22 0.86 3.13 -0.82
CA LEU A 22 -0.59 3.12 -1.04
C LEU A 22 -1.01 4.05 -2.18
N ARG A 23 -0.44 5.27 -2.22
CA ARG A 23 -0.71 6.26 -3.28
C ARG A 23 -0.31 5.74 -4.65
N LEU A 24 0.85 5.08 -4.76
CA LEU A 24 1.30 4.45 -6.00
C LEU A 24 0.39 3.27 -6.39
N ALA A 25 -0.03 2.44 -5.43
CA ALA A 25 -0.95 1.34 -5.69
C ALA A 25 -2.26 1.82 -6.31
N ILE A 26 -2.83 2.93 -5.79
CA ILE A 26 -4.03 3.57 -6.33
C ILE A 26 -3.78 4.08 -7.76
N ALA A 27 -2.70 4.83 -7.97
CA ALA A 27 -2.37 5.38 -9.29
C ALA A 27 -2.19 4.28 -10.37
N LEU A 28 -1.55 3.17 -10.02
CA LEU A 28 -1.39 2.02 -10.93
C LEU A 28 -2.74 1.38 -11.29
N ARG A 29 -3.67 1.28 -10.33
CA ARG A 29 -5.02 0.74 -10.57
C ARG A 29 -5.87 1.66 -11.44
N GLU A 30 -5.70 2.97 -11.31
CA GLU A 30 -6.42 3.95 -12.12
C GLU A 30 -5.93 4.00 -13.56
N GLN A 31 -4.63 3.80 -13.80
CA GLN A 31 -4.06 3.83 -15.15
C GLN A 31 -4.34 2.55 -15.95
N GLU A 32 -4.31 1.38 -15.30
CA GLU A 32 -4.44 0.10 -16.00
C GLU A 32 -5.51 -0.79 -15.38
N ASN A 33 -6.69 -0.81 -16.00
CA ASN A 33 -7.84 -1.60 -15.56
C ASN A 33 -7.60 -3.12 -15.56
N ASN A 34 -6.64 -3.62 -16.35
CA ASN A 34 -6.32 -5.04 -16.47
C ASN A 34 -5.00 -5.43 -15.77
N LEU A 35 -4.69 -4.76 -14.64
CA LEU A 35 -3.54 -5.02 -13.79
C LEU A 35 -3.90 -5.98 -12.63
N ASP A 36 -3.13 -7.06 -12.45
CA ASP A 36 -3.19 -7.90 -11.23
C ASP A 36 -2.24 -7.28 -10.18
N LEU A 37 -2.78 -6.37 -9.38
CA LEU A 37 -2.05 -5.68 -8.32
C LEU A 37 -2.34 -6.30 -6.96
N ARG A 38 -1.29 -6.60 -6.20
CA ARG A 38 -1.39 -7.05 -4.81
C ARG A 38 -0.58 -6.15 -3.88
N LEU A 39 -1.07 -6.00 -2.66
CA LEU A 39 -0.39 -5.28 -1.59
C LEU A 39 -0.08 -6.27 -0.46
N PHE A 40 1.17 -6.28 0.01
CA PHE A 40 1.61 -7.09 1.14
C PHE A 40 2.21 -6.20 2.21
N LEU A 41 1.64 -6.23 3.40
CA LEU A 41 2.11 -5.47 4.56
C LEU A 41 2.95 -6.39 5.46
N MET A 42 4.13 -5.92 5.86
CA MET A 42 5.00 -6.61 6.81
C MET A 42 5.59 -5.62 7.82
N SER A 43 6.19 -6.12 8.90
CA SER A 43 6.78 -5.29 9.97
C SER A 43 5.77 -4.26 10.49
N ASP A 44 6.18 -3.02 10.73
CA ASP A 44 5.31 -2.00 11.34
C ASP A 44 4.13 -1.60 10.45
N ALA A 45 4.22 -1.82 9.13
CA ALA A 45 3.13 -1.55 8.19
C ALA A 45 1.87 -2.36 8.48
N VAL A 46 1.96 -3.50 9.18
CA VAL A 46 0.78 -4.32 9.52
C VAL A 46 -0.22 -3.55 10.40
N THR A 47 0.27 -2.61 11.20
CA THR A 47 -0.58 -1.78 12.09
C THR A 47 -1.49 -0.84 11.31
N ALA A 48 -1.16 -0.54 10.05
CA ALA A 48 -2.00 0.26 9.16
C ALA A 48 -3.32 -0.43 8.77
N GLY A 49 -3.43 -1.75 8.98
CA GLY A 49 -4.66 -2.51 8.77
C GLY A 49 -5.67 -2.40 9.91
N LEU A 50 -5.30 -1.76 11.05
CA LEU A 50 -6.19 -1.61 12.20
C LEU A 50 -7.34 -0.64 11.90
N ARG A 51 -8.55 -1.00 12.31
CA ARG A 51 -9.74 -0.14 12.18
C ARG A 51 -9.71 0.99 13.21
N GLY A 52 -10.34 2.11 12.86
CA GLY A 52 -10.57 3.21 13.81
C GLY A 52 -9.38 4.14 13.99
N GLN A 53 -8.41 4.11 13.07
CA GLN A 53 -7.34 5.08 12.99
C GLN A 53 -7.95 6.49 12.87
N LYS A 54 -7.57 7.37 13.81
CA LYS A 54 -7.89 8.79 13.86
C LYS A 54 -6.56 9.55 14.05
N PRO A 55 -5.74 9.64 13.00
CA PRO A 55 -4.46 10.34 13.05
C PRO A 55 -4.63 11.84 13.37
#